data_AF-A0A7C2BAL1-F1
#
_entry.id   AF-A0A7C2BAL1-F1
#
_cell.length_a   1.000
_cell.length_b   1.000
_cell.length_c   1.000
_cell.angle_alpha   90.00
_cell.angle_beta   90.00
_cell.angle_gamma   90.00
#
_symmetry.space_group_name_H-M   'P 1'
#
loop_
_entity.id
_entity.type
_entity.pdbx_description
1 polymer ?
#
loop_
_entity_poly.entity_id
_entity_poly.type
_entity_poly.pdbx_seq_one_letter_code
_entity_poly.pdbx_strand_id
1 'polypeptide(L)'
;MSKPEEIKEERKAPAVIVKTEEERDVEELREVLKAVSEFLKELSPTLKDLIETILGSLRGDALGKEVGVFYRSLIEAGIKEETATKMTEEFLRRKMEMVNVAEILPKLSQMAPRKQVEVVEKKTAEKESGEEKSG
;
A
#
# COMPACT_ATOMS: atom_id res chain seq x y z
N MET A 1 -69.06 55.54 -6.09
CA MET A 1 -69.67 54.29 -6.62
C MET A 1 -68.55 53.40 -7.08
N SER A 2 -68.36 52.30 -6.38
CA SER A 2 -67.36 51.26 -6.65
C SER A 2 -67.75 50.44 -7.88
N LYS A 3 -66.76 50.00 -8.66
CA LYS A 3 -66.90 48.82 -9.54
C LYS A 3 -65.78 47.84 -9.17
N PRO A 4 -66.09 46.57 -8.89
CA PRO A 4 -65.13 45.61 -8.33
C PRO A 4 -64.17 45.06 -9.40
N GLU A 5 -63.08 44.51 -8.86
CA GLU A 5 -61.97 43.83 -9.51
C GLU A 5 -62.39 42.65 -10.39
N GLU A 6 -61.73 42.50 -11.54
CA GLU A 6 -61.51 41.18 -12.15
C GLU A 6 -60.02 41.02 -12.41
N ILE A 7 -59.31 40.50 -11.39
CA ILE A 7 -57.95 40.00 -11.54
C ILE A 7 -58.07 38.63 -12.21
N LYS A 8 -57.78 38.57 -13.51
CA LYS A 8 -57.65 37.31 -14.23
C LYS A 8 -56.36 36.62 -13.77
N GLU A 9 -56.49 35.71 -12.82
CA GLU A 9 -55.45 34.75 -12.46
C GLU A 9 -55.24 33.80 -13.66
N GLU A 10 -54.23 34.09 -14.49
CA GLU A 10 -53.70 33.11 -15.44
C GLU A 10 -53.05 31.98 -14.66
N ARG A 11 -53.82 30.91 -14.43
CA ARG A 11 -53.29 29.64 -13.91
C ARG A 11 -52.37 29.02 -14.96
N LYS A 12 -51.07 29.30 -14.88
CA LYS A 12 -50.05 28.52 -15.60
C LYS A 12 -50.12 27.08 -15.09
N ALA A 13 -50.61 26.17 -15.94
CA ALA A 13 -50.51 24.74 -15.70
C ALA A 13 -49.03 24.35 -15.49
N PRO A 14 -48.71 23.42 -14.57
CA PRO A 14 -47.34 22.98 -14.37
C PRO A 14 -46.82 22.36 -15.66
N ALA A 15 -45.68 22.84 -16.14
CA ALA A 15 -44.99 22.25 -17.27
C ALA A 15 -44.57 20.82 -16.91
N VAL A 16 -45.23 19.82 -17.52
CA VAL A 16 -44.83 18.42 -17.41
C VAL A 16 -43.66 18.22 -18.36
N ILE A 17 -42.44 18.15 -17.81
CA ILE A 17 -41.24 17.83 -18.58
C ILE A 17 -41.24 16.32 -18.79
N VAL A 18 -41.57 15.89 -20.01
CA VAL A 18 -41.49 14.47 -20.42
C VAL A 18 -40.07 14.23 -20.92
N LYS A 19 -39.30 13.39 -20.21
CA LYS A 19 -37.96 12.97 -20.63
C LYS A 19 -38.02 12.13 -21.91
N THR A 20 -37.04 12.29 -22.79
CA THR A 20 -36.94 11.46 -24.01
C THR A 20 -36.50 10.03 -23.68
N GLU A 21 -36.66 9.07 -24.60
CA GLU A 21 -36.09 7.72 -24.43
C GLU A 21 -34.58 7.75 -24.21
N GLU A 22 -33.87 8.56 -24.99
CA GLU A 22 -32.41 8.69 -24.91
C GLU A 22 -31.96 9.26 -23.54
N GLU A 23 -32.72 10.22 -22.97
CA GLU A 23 -32.46 10.73 -21.62
C GLU A 23 -32.67 9.65 -20.54
N ARG A 24 -33.64 8.76 -20.73
CA ARG A 24 -33.91 7.65 -19.79
C ARG A 24 -32.80 6.59 -19.87
N ASP A 25 -32.38 6.20 -21.07
CA ASP A 25 -31.31 5.21 -21.27
C ASP A 25 -29.97 5.66 -20.66
N VAL A 26 -29.63 6.95 -20.81
CA VAL A 26 -28.42 7.53 -20.21
C VAL A 26 -28.50 7.55 -18.68
N GLU A 27 -29.70 7.76 -18.12
CA GLU A 27 -29.90 7.78 -16.67
C GLU A 27 -29.81 6.37 -16.08
N GLU A 28 -30.39 5.36 -16.73
CA GLU A 28 -30.25 3.96 -16.34
C GLU A 28 -28.78 3.52 -16.37
N LEU A 29 -28.03 3.86 -17.42
CA LEU A 29 -26.59 3.57 -17.48
C LEU A 29 -25.81 4.27 -16.36
N ARG A 30 -26.16 5.53 -16.05
CA ARG A 30 -25.56 6.27 -14.94
C ARG A 30 -25.83 5.59 -13.60
N GLU A 31 -27.03 5.05 -13.39
CA GLU A 31 -27.37 4.30 -12.19
C GLU A 31 -26.55 3.01 -12.06
N VAL A 32 -26.41 2.25 -13.16
CA VAL A 32 -25.57 1.04 -13.18
C VAL A 32 -24.12 1.38 -12.85
N LEU A 33 -23.55 2.41 -13.49
CA LEU A 33 -22.18 2.83 -13.22
C LEU A 33 -22.00 3.33 -11.79
N LYS A 34 -23.02 3.97 -11.22
CA LYS A 34 -23.02 4.40 -9.82
C LYS A 34 -22.99 3.19 -8.89
N ALA A 35 -23.82 2.18 -9.12
CA ALA A 35 -23.83 0.95 -8.34
C ALA A 35 -22.48 0.21 -8.40
N VAL A 36 -21.87 0.14 -9.60
CA VAL A 36 -20.52 -0.42 -9.76
C VAL A 36 -19.50 0.41 -8.96
N SER A 37 -19.58 1.75 -9.02
CA SER A 37 -18.65 2.62 -8.30
C SER A 37 -18.76 2.48 -6.77
N GLU A 38 -19.98 2.28 -6.26
CA GLU A 38 -20.25 2.09 -4.83
C GLU A 38 -19.70 0.75 -4.37
N PHE A 39 -19.98 -0.32 -5.13
CA PHE A 39 -19.41 -1.64 -4.87
C PHE A 39 -17.86 -1.63 -4.85
N LEU A 40 -17.22 -0.93 -5.79
CA LEU A 40 -15.76 -0.81 -5.80
C LEU A 40 -15.22 -0.04 -4.58
N LYS A 41 -15.95 0.98 -4.09
CA LYS A 41 -15.59 1.70 -2.86
C LYS A 41 -15.72 0.80 -1.63
N GLU A 42 -16.71 -0.07 -1.59
CA GLU A 42 -16.89 -1.04 -0.50
C GLU A 42 -15.82 -2.13 -0.50
N LEU A 43 -15.33 -2.53 -1.68
CA LEU A 43 -14.22 -3.49 -1.80
C LEU A 43 -12.86 -2.90 -1.42
N SER A 44 -12.65 -1.61 -1.66
CA SER A 44 -11.34 -0.97 -1.49
C SER A 44 -10.72 -1.15 -0.08
N PRO A 45 -11.47 -0.99 1.03
CA PRO A 45 -10.96 -1.26 2.38
C PRO A 45 -10.48 -2.70 2.56
N THR A 46 -11.26 -3.69 2.16
CA THR A 46 -10.90 -5.11 2.29
C THR A 46 -9.63 -5.46 1.51
N LEU A 47 -9.50 -4.90 0.30
CA LEU A 47 -8.29 -5.08 -0.51
C LEU A 47 -7.07 -4.40 0.13
N LYS A 48 -7.27 -3.20 0.71
CA LYS A 48 -6.23 -2.48 1.43
C LYS A 48 -5.76 -3.27 2.65
N ASP A 49 -6.67 -3.81 3.45
CA ASP A 49 -6.35 -4.59 4.64
C ASP A 49 -5.61 -5.89 4.29
N LEU A 50 -5.98 -6.55 3.19
CA LEU A 50 -5.26 -7.70 2.67
C LEU A 50 -3.84 -7.33 2.25
N ILE A 51 -3.68 -6.23 1.51
CA ILE A 51 -2.37 -5.72 1.10
C ILE A 51 -1.54 -5.33 2.33
N GLU A 52 -2.12 -4.66 3.32
CA GLU A 52 -1.45 -4.28 4.57
C GLU A 52 -1.06 -5.49 5.41
N THR A 53 -1.86 -6.56 5.41
CA THR A 53 -1.52 -7.82 6.09
C THR A 53 -0.34 -8.51 5.42
N ILE A 54 -0.35 -8.59 4.09
CA ILE A 54 0.75 -9.16 3.31
C ILE A 54 2.01 -8.31 3.48
N LEU A 55 1.92 -6.98 3.33
CA LEU A 55 3.03 -6.05 3.54
C LEU A 55 3.50 -6.04 5.01
N GLY A 56 2.59 -6.24 5.95
CA GLY A 56 2.86 -6.40 7.38
C GLY A 56 3.73 -7.61 7.64
N SER A 57 3.43 -8.74 6.99
CA SER A 57 4.25 -9.96 7.05
C SER A 57 5.62 -9.82 6.37
N LEU A 58 5.77 -8.82 5.49
CA LEU A 58 7.02 -8.45 4.83
C LEU A 58 7.74 -7.28 5.51
N ARG A 59 7.20 -6.74 6.61
CA ARG A 59 7.94 -5.72 7.37
C ARG A 59 9.26 -6.35 7.80
N GLY A 60 10.35 -5.63 7.54
CA GLY A 60 11.70 -6.16 7.68
C GLY A 60 12.03 -6.66 9.10
N ASP A 61 11.33 -6.15 10.12
CA ASP A 61 11.42 -6.61 11.50
C ASP A 61 10.80 -7.99 11.72
N ALA A 62 9.59 -8.23 11.21
CA ALA A 62 8.92 -9.53 11.27
C ALA A 62 9.67 -10.59 10.45
N LEU A 63 10.02 -10.24 9.20
CA LEU A 63 10.77 -11.11 8.32
C LEU A 63 12.17 -11.41 8.87
N GLY A 64 12.88 -10.38 9.35
CA GLY A 64 14.21 -10.55 9.95
C GLY A 64 14.18 -11.40 11.22
N LYS A 65 13.16 -11.25 12.07
CA LYS A 65 12.97 -12.09 13.25
C LYS A 65 12.78 -13.55 12.87
N GLU A 66 11.93 -13.83 11.88
CA GLU A 66 11.65 -15.18 11.41
C GLU A 66 12.89 -15.84 10.79
N VAL A 67 13.59 -15.13 9.91
CA VAL A 67 14.86 -15.57 9.31
C VAL A 67 15.89 -15.89 10.39
N GLY A 68 16.01 -15.02 11.41
CA GLY A 68 16.92 -15.24 12.53
C GLY A 68 16.52 -16.42 13.42
N VAL A 69 15.23 -16.66 13.65
CA VAL A 69 14.73 -17.85 14.37
C VAL A 69 15.04 -19.11 13.57
N PHE A 70 14.78 -19.09 12.27
CA PHE A 70 15.09 -20.21 11.39
C PHE A 70 16.57 -20.56 11.42
N TYR A 71 17.45 -19.58 11.23
CA TYR A 71 18.90 -19.80 11.34
C TYR A 71 19.32 -20.42 12.67
N ARG A 72 18.86 -19.85 13.80
CA ARG A 72 19.16 -20.39 15.14
C ARG A 72 18.70 -21.85 15.27
N SER A 73 17.52 -22.18 14.77
CA SER A 73 17.00 -23.55 14.82
C SER A 73 17.88 -24.56 14.06
N LEU A 74 18.49 -24.14 12.94
CA LEU A 74 19.42 -24.99 12.19
C LEU A 74 20.72 -25.24 12.97
N ILE A 75 21.27 -24.18 13.59
CA ILE A 75 22.46 -24.29 14.44
C ILE A 75 22.18 -25.19 15.64
N GLU A 76 21.05 -25.01 16.31
CA GLU A 76 20.62 -25.84 17.45
C GLU A 76 20.40 -27.30 17.06
N ALA A 77 19.96 -27.57 15.83
CA ALA A 77 19.84 -28.91 15.27
C ALA A 77 21.19 -29.55 14.87
N GLY A 78 22.31 -28.86 15.09
CA GLY A 78 23.66 -29.35 14.78
C GLY A 78 24.05 -29.21 13.30
N ILE A 79 23.30 -28.41 12.52
CA ILE A 79 23.69 -28.09 11.15
C ILE A 79 24.89 -27.14 11.18
N LYS A 80 25.90 -27.44 10.36
CA LYS A 80 27.10 -26.60 10.25
C LYS A 80 26.73 -25.19 9.84
N GLU A 81 27.42 -24.22 10.43
CA GLU A 81 27.17 -22.79 10.23
C GLU A 81 27.04 -22.40 8.76
N GLU A 82 27.98 -22.83 7.93
CA GLU A 82 27.99 -22.51 6.51
C GLU A 82 26.77 -23.08 5.75
N THR A 83 26.30 -24.26 6.15
CA THR A 83 25.09 -24.87 5.57
C THR A 83 23.84 -24.18 6.09
N ALA A 84 23.79 -23.84 7.38
CA ALA A 84 22.68 -23.11 7.99
C ALA A 84 22.52 -21.71 7.36
N THR A 85 23.62 -21.02 7.09
CA THR A 85 23.64 -19.73 6.39
C THR A 85 23.04 -19.86 4.99
N LYS A 86 23.53 -20.81 4.19
CA LYS A 86 23.01 -21.05 2.82
C LYS A 86 21.52 -21.38 2.82
N MET A 87 21.06 -22.24 3.73
CA MET A 87 19.65 -22.59 3.86
C MET A 87 18.79 -21.40 4.27
N THR A 88 19.31 -20.54 5.15
CA THR A 88 18.63 -19.33 5.61
C THR A 88 18.54 -18.27 4.51
N GLU A 89 19.61 -18.06 3.75
CA GLU A 89 19.61 -17.19 2.57
C GLU A 89 18.59 -17.65 1.53
N GLU A 90 18.53 -18.96 1.27
CA GLU A 90 17.55 -19.52 0.35
C GLU A 90 16.11 -19.41 0.87
N PHE A 91 15.90 -19.61 2.17
CA PHE A 91 14.59 -19.39 2.82
C PHE A 91 14.11 -17.94 2.66
N LEU A 92 14.98 -16.97 2.94
CA LEU A 92 14.69 -15.55 2.76
C LEU A 92 14.38 -15.23 1.30
N ARG A 93 15.20 -15.74 0.37
CA ARG A 93 15.03 -15.52 -1.07
C ARG A 93 13.67 -16.04 -1.55
N ARG A 94 13.31 -17.29 -1.23
CA ARG A 94 12.02 -17.87 -1.63
C ARG A 94 10.83 -17.12 -1.02
N LYS A 95 10.93 -16.67 0.22
CA LYS A 95 9.90 -15.81 0.83
C LYS A 95 9.74 -14.47 0.08
N MET A 96 10.85 -13.86 -0.31
CA MET A 96 10.85 -12.62 -1.09
C MET A 96 10.44 -12.81 -2.56
N GLU A 97 10.50 -14.02 -3.10
CA GLU A 97 9.99 -14.37 -4.44
C GLU A 97 8.47 -14.60 -4.45
N MET A 98 7.91 -15.17 -3.39
CA MET A 98 6.46 -15.44 -3.27
C MET A 98 5.60 -14.18 -3.26
N VAL A 99 6.17 -13.09 -2.77
CA VAL A 99 5.59 -11.76 -2.93
C VAL A 99 6.42 -11.12 -4.02
N ASN A 100 5.85 -10.51 -5.06
CA ASN A 100 6.66 -9.86 -6.09
C ASN A 100 7.28 -8.55 -5.55
N VAL A 101 8.12 -8.67 -4.53
CA VAL A 101 8.72 -7.57 -3.76
C VAL A 101 9.58 -6.73 -4.69
N ALA A 102 10.23 -7.33 -5.69
CA ALA A 102 11.00 -6.60 -6.70
C ALA A 102 10.17 -5.54 -7.45
N GLU A 103 8.88 -5.78 -7.69
CA GLU A 103 7.97 -4.80 -8.32
C GLU A 103 7.30 -3.86 -7.32
N ILE A 104 7.07 -4.33 -6.09
CA ILE A 104 6.29 -3.63 -5.06
C ILE A 104 7.19 -2.69 -4.21
N LEU A 105 8.42 -3.11 -3.91
CA LEU A 105 9.37 -2.38 -3.07
C LEU A 105 9.79 -1.01 -3.66
N PRO A 106 10.06 -0.87 -4.98
CA PRO A 106 10.36 0.44 -5.57
C PRO A 106 9.17 1.39 -5.50
N LYS A 107 7.95 0.87 -5.66
CA LYS A 107 6.70 1.66 -5.60
C LYS A 107 6.41 2.11 -4.16
N LEU A 108 6.67 1.27 -3.16
CA LEU A 108 6.57 1.66 -1.75
C LEU A 108 7.66 2.67 -1.34
N SER A 109 8.90 2.47 -1.80
CA SER A 109 10.02 3.37 -1.50
C SER A 109 9.81 4.79 -2.07
N GLN A 110 9.10 4.90 -3.19
CA GLN A 110 8.68 6.19 -3.76
C GLN A 110 7.53 6.87 -3.00
N MET A 111 6.74 6.13 -2.22
CA MET A 111 5.64 6.66 -1.40
C MET A 111 6.08 7.02 0.04
N ALA A 112 7.23 6.54 0.51
CA ALA A 112 7.76 6.86 1.83
C ALA A 112 8.50 8.21 1.81
N PRO A 113 8.26 9.12 2.78
CA PRO A 113 9.05 10.34 2.90
C PRO A 113 10.52 9.94 3.14
N ARG A 114 11.43 10.41 2.28
CA ARG A 114 12.88 10.18 2.42
C ARG A 114 13.35 10.77 3.74
N LYS A 115 13.48 9.94 4.77
CA LYS A 115 14.21 10.31 5.98
C LYS A 115 15.69 10.08 5.69
N GLN A 116 16.43 11.18 5.58
CA GLN A 116 17.88 11.17 5.40
C GLN A 116 18.49 10.42 6.58
N VAL A 117 19.06 9.24 6.33
CA VAL A 117 19.84 8.53 7.35
C VAL A 117 21.27 9.04 7.22
N GLU A 118 21.65 9.93 8.15
CA GLU A 118 23.03 10.33 8.35
C GLU A 118 23.84 9.09 8.76
N VAL A 119 24.69 8.60 7.86
CA VAL A 119 25.67 7.58 8.19
C VAL A 119 26.77 8.27 9.00
N VAL A 120 26.71 8.13 10.32
CA VAL A 120 27.82 8.50 11.20
C VAL A 120 28.93 7.48 10.99
N GLU A 121 29.91 7.83 10.15
CA GLU A 121 31.20 7.14 10.09
C GLU A 121 31.86 7.23 11.47
N LYS A 122 31.74 6.14 12.26
CA LYS A 122 32.59 5.96 13.43
C LYS A 122 34.02 5.70 12.96
N LYS A 123 34.85 6.75 13.03
CA LYS A 123 36.30 6.66 13.15
C LYS A 123 36.62 5.77 14.36
N THR A 124 37.09 4.56 14.11
CA THR A 124 37.85 3.82 15.12
C THR A 124 39.31 4.18 14.94
N ALA A 125 39.83 4.90 15.93
CA ALA A 125 41.24 5.12 16.11
C ALA A 125 41.91 3.78 16.44
N GLU A 126 42.82 3.32 15.59
CA GLU A 126 43.98 2.54 16.02
C GLU A 126 45.19 3.47 15.88
N LYS A 127 45.55 4.09 17.01
CA LYS A 127 46.88 4.63 17.28
C LYS A 127 47.42 3.82 18.44
N GLU A 128 48.72 3.56 18.37
CA GLU A 128 49.58 2.79 19.30
C GLU A 128 49.61 1.29 18.96
N SER A 129 50.69 0.70 18.44
CA SER A 129 52.15 0.95 18.58
C SER A 129 52.81 1.38 17.25
N GLY A 130 53.86 2.20 17.15
CA GLY A 130 54.98 2.40 18.07
C GLY A 130 56.13 1.46 17.70
N GLU A 131 57.16 1.98 17.01
CA GLU A 131 58.46 1.35 16.63
C GLU A 131 58.36 0.19 15.60
N GLU A 132 59.10 0.10 14.49
CA GLU A 132 60.39 0.66 14.06
C GLU A 132 60.32 1.07 12.57
N LYS A 133 60.91 2.23 12.25
CA LYS A 133 61.41 2.51 10.89
C LYS A 133 62.89 2.16 10.87
N SER A 134 63.24 1.25 9.97
CA SER A 134 64.48 1.14 9.19
C SER A 134 65.65 2.06 9.61
N GLY A 135 66.74 1.44 10.05
CA GLY A 135 68.07 2.00 10.22
C GLY A 135 69.08 0.90 10.49
#